data_AF-A0A497EGA5-F1
#
_entry.id   AF-A0A497EGA5-F1
#
_cell.length_a   1.000
_cell.length_b   1.000
_cell.length_c   1.000
_cell.angle_alpha   90.00
_cell.angle_beta   90.00
_cell.angle_gamma   90.00
#
_symmetry.space_group_name_H-M   'P 1'
#
loop_
_entity.id
_entity.type
_entity.pdbx_description
1 polymer ?
#
loop_
_entity_poly.entity_id
_entity_poly.type
_entity_poly.pdbx_seq_one_letter_code
_entity_poly.pdbx_strand_id
1 'polypeptide(L)'
;MRIRLFLSVAVILFLAVMPVVGADEAVDTPSVALLNPSAATAVAPAEFTVKIETTAGDFTIKVHRDWAPNGADRFFNLVSMGYYDGAAFYRVILTPRPFMAQIGFNPDPAVNSAWRTARIKDDPV
;
A
#
# COMPACT_ATOMS: atom_id res chain seq x y z
N MET A 1 -10.91 0.57 -2.39
CA MET A 1 -9.72 1.36 -2.04
C MET A 1 -8.64 1.01 -3.04
N ARG A 2 -7.93 1.97 -3.64
CA ARG A 2 -6.83 1.71 -4.58
C ARG A 2 -5.57 2.42 -4.07
N ILE A 3 -4.42 1.75 -4.12
CA ILE A 3 -3.14 2.32 -3.70
C ILE A 3 -2.24 2.50 -4.90
N ARG A 4 -1.74 3.74 -5.11
CA ARG A 4 -0.82 4.07 -6.20
C ARG A 4 0.51 4.56 -5.63
N LEU A 5 1.60 3.97 -6.10
CA LEU A 5 2.96 4.37 -5.76
C LEU A 5 3.43 5.47 -6.71
N PHE A 6 3.86 6.62 -6.17
CA PHE A 6 4.48 7.69 -6.94
C PHE A 6 5.95 7.81 -6.52
N LEU A 7 6.87 7.48 -7.43
CA LEU A 7 8.28 7.87 -7.27
C LEU A 7 8.39 9.37 -7.56
N SER A 8 8.90 10.11 -6.57
CA SER A 8 9.10 11.55 -6.71
C SER A 8 10.28 11.82 -7.64
N VAL A 9 9.99 12.12 -8.91
CA VAL A 9 10.89 12.87 -9.79
C VAL A 9 10.36 14.30 -9.87
N ALA A 10 11.24 15.25 -9.56
CA ALA A 10 10.95 16.67 -9.60
C ALA A 10 10.53 17.13 -11.02
N VAL A 11 9.42 17.88 -11.06
CA VAL A 11 9.05 18.96 -12.01
C VAL A 11 9.31 18.72 -13.50
N ILE A 12 8.22 18.61 -14.29
CA ILE A 12 7.98 19.42 -15.50
C ILE A 12 6.46 19.54 -15.70
N LEU A 13 6.03 20.80 -15.83
CA LEU A 13 4.71 21.28 -16.18
C LEU A 13 4.28 20.72 -17.56
N PHE A 14 3.18 19.96 -17.61
CA PHE A 14 2.45 19.74 -18.86
C PHE A 14 0.94 19.70 -18.58
N LEU A 15 0.24 20.77 -18.98
CA LEU A 15 -1.21 20.78 -19.12
C LEU A 15 -1.60 19.81 -20.24
N ALA A 16 -2.31 18.74 -19.90
CA ALA A 16 -3.07 17.96 -20.87
C ALA A 16 -4.36 17.46 -20.22
N VAL A 17 -5.49 17.95 -20.74
CA VAL A 17 -6.84 17.45 -20.48
C VAL A 17 -6.88 15.98 -20.88
N MET A 18 -7.17 15.10 -19.93
CA MET A 18 -7.39 13.67 -20.17
C MET A 18 -8.86 13.34 -19.94
N PRO A 19 -9.52 12.60 -20.85
CA PRO A 19 -10.92 12.25 -20.72
C PRO A 19 -11.10 11.24 -19.59
N VAL A 20 -12.15 11.43 -18.79
CA VAL A 20 -12.61 10.48 -17.76
C VAL A 20 -13.05 9.20 -18.46
N VAL A 21 -12.16 8.21 -18.51
CA VAL A 21 -12.52 6.83 -18.82
C VAL A 21 -12.99 6.19 -17.51
N GLY A 22 -14.27 5.88 -17.45
CA GLY A 22 -14.85 5.04 -16.41
C GLY A 22 -14.14 3.69 -16.42
N ALA A 23 -13.44 3.39 -15.33
CA ALA A 23 -12.86 2.07 -15.12
C ALA A 23 -13.96 1.16 -14.55
N ASP A 24 -14.46 0.34 -15.47
CA ASP A 24 -15.22 -0.89 -15.28
C ASP A 24 -14.80 -1.67 -14.01
N GLU A 25 -15.79 -2.28 -13.34
CA GLU A 25 -15.67 -3.09 -12.14
C GLU A 25 -14.79 -4.32 -12.38
N ALA A 26 -13.48 -4.16 -12.22
CA ALA A 26 -12.55 -5.28 -12.16
C ALA A 26 -12.71 -6.00 -10.82
N VAL A 27 -13.44 -7.12 -10.82
CA VAL A 27 -13.32 -8.15 -9.79
C VAL A 27 -11.93 -8.77 -9.95
N ASP A 28 -10.98 -8.20 -9.21
CA ASP A 28 -9.55 -8.49 -9.32
C ASP A 28 -9.28 -9.88 -8.73
N THR A 29 -9.02 -10.85 -9.60
CA THR A 29 -8.48 -12.14 -9.16
C THR A 29 -7.09 -11.87 -8.59
N PRO A 30 -6.75 -12.35 -7.38
CA PRO A 30 -5.45 -12.06 -6.78
C PRO A 30 -4.37 -12.50 -7.76
N SER A 31 -3.51 -11.56 -8.14
CA SER A 31 -2.31 -11.88 -8.92
C SER A 31 -1.57 -13.02 -8.23
N VAL A 32 -1.15 -14.05 -8.99
CA VAL A 32 -0.36 -15.18 -8.47
C VAL A 32 0.84 -14.70 -7.64
N ALA A 33 1.36 -13.51 -7.94
CA ALA A 33 2.40 -12.84 -7.16
C ALA A 33 2.03 -12.60 -5.68
N LEU A 34 0.77 -12.27 -5.38
CA LEU A 34 0.30 -12.03 -4.01
C LEU A 34 0.21 -13.29 -3.15
N LEU A 35 0.19 -14.48 -3.75
CA LEU A 35 0.18 -15.74 -3.03
C LEU A 35 1.60 -16.23 -2.68
N ASN A 36 2.65 -15.55 -3.15
CA ASN A 36 4.03 -15.93 -2.90
C ASN A 36 4.81 -14.79 -2.19
N PRO A 37 4.87 -14.78 -0.84
CA PRO A 37 5.61 -13.78 -0.10
C PRO A 37 7.11 -13.70 -0.44
N SER A 38 7.71 -14.80 -0.91
CA SER A 38 9.14 -14.81 -1.29
C SER A 38 9.45 -13.97 -2.53
N ALA A 39 8.43 -13.58 -3.30
CA ALA A 39 8.59 -12.68 -4.44
C ALA A 39 8.87 -11.22 -4.03
N ALA A 40 8.59 -10.84 -2.77
CA ALA A 40 8.81 -9.49 -2.26
C ALA A 40 10.26 -9.25 -1.89
N THR A 41 11.10 -9.06 -2.90
CA THR A 41 12.56 -8.88 -2.79
C THR A 41 13.04 -7.50 -3.21
N ALA A 42 12.13 -6.61 -3.65
CA ALA A 42 12.52 -5.28 -4.09
C ALA A 42 13.02 -4.44 -2.91
N VAL A 43 14.08 -3.67 -3.14
CA VAL A 43 14.58 -2.68 -2.19
C VAL A 43 13.88 -1.36 -2.48
N ALA A 44 13.29 -0.75 -1.45
CA ALA A 44 12.63 0.54 -1.59
C ALA A 44 13.66 1.64 -1.85
N PRO A 45 13.27 2.70 -2.57
CA PRO A 45 14.05 3.94 -2.63
C PRO A 45 14.26 4.53 -1.23
N ALA A 46 15.25 5.41 -1.08
CA ALA A 46 15.52 6.11 0.19
C ALA A 46 14.28 6.85 0.72
N GLU A 47 13.52 7.47 -0.17
CA GLU A 47 12.23 8.07 0.11
C GLU A 47 11.24 7.75 -1.02
N PHE A 48 9.98 7.47 -0.67
CA PHE A 48 8.92 7.31 -1.66
C PHE A 48 7.58 7.81 -1.11
N THR A 49 6.65 8.11 -2.03
CA THR A 49 5.31 8.58 -1.68
C THR A 49 4.26 7.61 -2.18
N VAL A 50 3.35 7.23 -1.30
CA VAL A 50 2.22 6.35 -1.60
C VAL A 50 0.94 7.15 -1.50
N LYS A 51 0.16 7.22 -2.58
CA LYS A 51 -1.18 7.78 -2.56
C LYS A 51 -2.17 6.66 -2.23
N ILE A 52 -2.98 6.88 -1.21
CA ILE A 52 -4.05 5.97 -0.78
C ILE A 52 -5.39 6.63 -1.12
N GLU A 53 -6.14 5.99 -2.01
CA GLU A 53 -7.45 6.47 -2.46
C GLU A 53 -8.54 5.73 -1.66
N THR A 54 -9.18 6.45 -0.74
CA THR A 54 -10.21 5.90 0.14
C THR A 54 -11.59 6.44 -0.19
N THR A 55 -12.62 5.77 0.32
CA THR A 55 -14.01 6.22 0.19
C THR A 55 -14.32 7.51 0.96
N ALA A 56 -13.48 7.88 1.94
CA ALA A 56 -13.64 9.08 2.76
C ALA A 56 -12.68 10.22 2.34
N GLY A 57 -11.92 10.04 1.26
CA GLY A 57 -10.94 11.00 0.76
C GLY A 57 -9.56 10.38 0.51
N ASP A 58 -8.75 11.08 -0.28
CA ASP A 58 -7.41 10.64 -0.63
C ASP A 58 -6.39 11.21 0.37
N PHE A 59 -5.37 10.43 0.69
CA PHE A 59 -4.21 10.93 1.44
C PHE A 59 -2.91 10.32 0.93
N THR A 60 -1.80 10.97 1.22
CA THR A 60 -0.47 10.54 0.81
C THR A 60 0.39 10.22 2.02
N ILE A 61 1.10 9.09 1.97
CA ILE A 61 2.11 8.70 2.95
C ILE A 61 3.48 8.92 2.33
N LYS A 62 4.32 9.73 2.98
CA LYS A 62 5.75 9.81 2.68
C LYS A 62 6.49 8.81 3.55
N VAL A 63 7.25 7.91 2.94
CA VAL A 63 8.00 6.86 3.62
C VAL A 63 9.48 7.15 3.52
N HIS A 64 10.15 7.06 4.66
CA HIS A 64 11.58 7.28 4.85
C HIS A 64 12.23 5.93 5.19
N ARG A 65 13.02 5.39 4.27
CA ARG A 65 13.62 4.05 4.42
C ARG A 65 14.67 4.00 5.52
N ASP A 66 15.37 5.10 5.75
CA ASP A 66 16.38 5.25 6.80
C ASP A 66 15.82 5.09 8.22
N TRP A 67 14.52 5.33 8.44
CA TRP A 67 13.90 5.18 9.76
C TRP A 67 13.53 3.73 10.10
N ALA A 68 13.23 2.92 9.08
CA ALA A 68 12.81 1.52 9.23
C ALA A 68 13.05 0.77 7.90
N PRO A 69 14.29 0.34 7.60
CA PRO A 69 14.65 -0.20 6.29
C PRO A 69 13.87 -1.47 5.89
N ASN A 70 13.73 -2.44 6.79
CA ASN A 70 13.00 -3.68 6.54
C ASN A 70 11.50 -3.42 6.41
N GLY A 71 10.94 -2.55 7.26
CA GLY A 71 9.54 -2.14 7.18
C GLY A 71 9.21 -1.38 5.89
N ALA A 72 10.06 -0.44 5.49
CA ALA A 72 9.90 0.34 4.26
C ALA A 72 10.01 -0.55 3.01
N ASP A 73 11.01 -1.46 2.96
CA ASP A 73 11.16 -2.43 1.88
C ASP A 73 9.91 -3.32 1.79
N ARG A 74 9.41 -3.82 2.91
CA ARG A 74 8.19 -4.64 2.94
C ARG A 74 6.97 -3.87 2.46
N PHE A 75 6.76 -2.66 2.95
CA PHE A 75 5.63 -1.82 2.57
C PHE A 75 5.67 -1.48 1.08
N PHE A 76 6.85 -1.13 0.55
CA PHE A 76 7.05 -0.84 -0.86
C PHE A 76 6.67 -2.04 -1.76
N ASN A 77 7.11 -3.25 -1.40
CA ASN A 77 6.76 -4.46 -2.15
C ASN A 77 5.24 -4.70 -2.13
N LEU A 78 4.61 -4.65 -0.94
CA LEU A 78 3.18 -4.91 -0.80
C LEU A 78 2.33 -3.89 -1.57
N VAL A 79 2.70 -2.62 -1.52
CA VAL A 79 2.05 -1.56 -2.30
C VAL A 79 2.22 -1.81 -3.79
N SER A 80 3.44 -2.14 -4.24
CA SER A 80 3.72 -2.39 -5.67
C SER A 80 3.00 -3.62 -6.21
N MET A 81 2.72 -4.61 -5.35
CA MET A 81 1.97 -5.81 -5.70
C MET A 81 0.44 -5.63 -5.62
N GLY A 82 -0.06 -4.47 -5.19
CA GLY A 82 -1.49 -4.22 -5.01
C GLY A 82 -2.11 -4.90 -3.79
N TYR A 83 -1.31 -5.30 -2.80
CA TYR A 83 -1.78 -6.05 -1.62
C TYR A 83 -2.88 -5.33 -0.83
N TYR A 84 -2.86 -4.00 -0.83
CA TYR A 84 -3.82 -3.19 -0.07
C TYR A 84 -5.04 -2.75 -0.89
N ASP A 85 -5.13 -3.15 -2.16
CA ASP A 85 -6.27 -2.82 -2.98
C ASP A 85 -7.51 -3.56 -2.47
N GLY A 86 -8.62 -2.83 -2.35
CA GLY A 86 -9.84 -3.31 -1.71
C GLY A 86 -9.78 -3.47 -0.19
N ALA A 87 -8.64 -3.23 0.46
CA ALA A 87 -8.51 -3.37 1.91
C ALA A 87 -9.40 -2.36 2.65
N ALA A 88 -10.04 -2.82 3.73
CA ALA A 88 -10.92 -2.01 4.57
C ALA A 88 -10.24 -1.57 5.87
N PHE A 89 -10.63 -0.40 6.38
CA PHE A 89 -10.34 0.02 7.75
C PHE A 89 -11.22 -0.78 8.71
N TYR A 90 -10.68 -1.85 9.28
CA TYR A 90 -11.45 -2.77 10.12
C TYR A 90 -11.55 -2.32 11.58
N ARG A 91 -10.68 -1.40 12.01
CA ARG A 91 -10.68 -0.89 13.39
C ARG A 91 -10.42 0.61 13.41
N VAL A 92 -11.43 1.38 13.78
CA VAL A 92 -11.31 2.84 13.93
C VAL A 92 -11.71 3.18 15.37
N ILE A 93 -10.76 3.73 16.13
CA ILE A 93 -10.97 4.08 17.54
C ILE A 93 -11.21 5.57 17.64
N LEU A 94 -12.46 5.94 17.92
CA LEU A 94 -12.90 7.33 18.08
C LEU A 94 -13.16 7.72 19.54
N THR A 95 -13.32 6.73 20.42
CA THR A 95 -13.64 6.95 21.83
C THR A 95 -12.56 6.38 22.75
N PRO A 96 -12.26 7.02 23.90
CA PRO A 96 -12.84 8.28 24.38
C PRO A 96 -12.34 9.53 23.64
N ARG A 97 -11.27 9.42 22.84
CA ARG A 97 -10.78 10.45 21.91
C ARG A 97 -10.33 9.77 20.61
N PRO A 98 -10.34 10.47 19.46
CA PRO A 98 -9.79 9.94 18.22
C PRO A 98 -8.33 9.55 18.42
N PHE A 99 -7.99 8.27 18.19
CA PHE A 99 -6.65 7.75 18.43
C PHE A 99 -6.02 7.23 17.14
N MET A 100 -6.64 6.23 16.50
CA MET A 100 -6.10 5.66 15.26
C MET A 100 -7.17 4.94 14.42
N ALA A 101 -6.89 4.86 13.13
CA ALA A 101 -7.53 3.93 12.20
C ALA A 101 -6.52 2.85 11.81
N GLN A 102 -6.92 1.59 11.94
CA GLN A 102 -6.14 0.43 11.56
C GLN A 102 -6.59 -0.09 10.19
N ILE A 103 -5.60 -0.37 9.36
CA ILE A 103 -5.72 -1.04 8.07
C ILE A 103 -4.60 -2.06 7.94
N GLY A 104 -4.76 -3.04 7.06
CA GLY A 104 -3.66 -3.94 6.70
C GLY A 104 -4.04 -5.36 6.31
N PHE A 105 -5.32 -5.73 6.36
CA PHE A 105 -5.78 -7.02 5.84
C PHE A 105 -6.19 -6.88 4.38
N ASN A 106 -5.68 -7.78 3.54
CA ASN A 106 -6.17 -7.94 2.17
C ASN A 106 -7.62 -8.46 2.21
N PRO A 107 -8.49 -8.07 1.26
CA PRO A 107 -9.86 -8.59 1.19
C PRO A 107 -9.93 -10.11 0.98
N ASP A 108 -8.90 -10.73 0.39
CA ASP A 108 -8.82 -12.17 0.16
C ASP A 108 -8.18 -12.91 1.36
N PRO A 109 -8.91 -13.83 2.02
CA PRO A 109 -8.37 -14.69 3.07
C PRO A 109 -7.17 -15.56 2.65
N ALA A 110 -7.11 -16.01 1.39
CA ALA A 110 -6.02 -16.83 0.87
C ALA A 110 -4.70 -16.04 0.84
N VAL A 111 -4.75 -14.80 0.39
CA VAL A 111 -3.63 -13.86 0.45
C VAL A 111 -3.23 -13.64 1.92
N ASN A 112 -4.16 -13.30 2.80
CA ASN A 112 -3.85 -13.13 4.23
C ASN A 112 -3.18 -14.36 4.86
N SER A 113 -3.61 -15.57 4.47
CA SER A 113 -3.02 -16.83 4.94
C SER A 113 -1.57 -16.99 4.49
N ALA A 114 -1.28 -16.73 3.22
CA ALA A 114 0.07 -16.80 2.67
C ALA A 114 1.05 -15.86 3.39
N TRP A 115 0.59 -14.64 3.72
CA TRP A 115 1.43 -13.63 4.36
C TRP A 115 1.53 -13.75 5.89
N ARG A 116 0.66 -14.55 6.53
CA ARG A 116 0.59 -14.69 7.99
C ARG A 116 1.90 -15.14 8.65
N THR A 117 2.64 -16.02 7.98
CA THR A 117 3.91 -16.58 8.49
C THR A 117 5.14 -15.90 7.89
N ALA A 118 4.96 -15.05 6.88
CA ALA A 118 6.02 -14.33 6.19
C ALA A 118 6.52 -13.13 7.02
N ARG A 119 7.12 -13.41 8.18
CA ARG A 119 7.65 -12.40 9.10
C ARG A 119 8.93 -11.76 8.54
N ILE A 120 9.13 -10.49 8.87
CA ILE A 120 10.38 -9.77 8.62
C ILE A 120 11.18 -9.70 9.92
N LYS A 121 12.50 -9.45 9.81
CA LYS A 121 13.33 -9.16 10.98
C LYS A 121 13.02 -7.76 11.50
N ASP A 122 13.23 -7.56 12.79
CA ASP A 122 13.11 -6.23 13.39
C ASP A 122 14.11 -5.26 12.75
N ASP A 123 13.69 -4.01 12.63
CA ASP A 123 14.54 -2.94 12.15
C ASP A 123 15.63 -2.60 13.19
N PRO A 124 16.84 -2.22 12.75
CA PRO A 124 17.90 -1.79 13.66
C PRO A 124 17.47 -0.53 14.42
N VAL A 125 17.83 -0.44 15.70
CA VAL A 125 17.61 0.72 16.57
C VAL A 125 18.78 1.70 16.56
#